data_AF-A0A953CWY4-F1
#
_entry.id   AF-A0A953CWY4-F1
#
_cell.length_a   1.000
_cell.length_b   1.000
_cell.length_c   1.000
_cell.angle_alpha   90.00
_cell.angle_beta   90.00
_cell.angle_gamma   90.00
#
_symmetry.space_group_name_H-M   'P 1'
#
loop_
_entity.id
_entity.type
_entity.pdbx_description
1 polymer ?
#
loop_
_entity_poly.entity_id
_entity_poly.type
_entity_poly.pdbx_seq_one_letter_code
_entity_poly.pdbx_strand_id
1 'polypeptide(L)'
;MNRLFVTLGIAVLGTTLSMASHADRMVVLKGNAVLLAADDFLSVFPDSPNSTLSCSFNPATGAFVPGASAGGIQIRVPGATDVKVVGGHAYVATSNFENSAAVTGYVKYDISACMPTGPFTPFRAHANLRSGELVIPCVEVDGNEYNVVMNQRGNSMNWEVQFVATGCY
;
A
#
# COMPACT_ATOMS: atom_id res chain seq x y z
N MET A 1 -48.64 -54.26 -10.58
CA MET A 1 -47.39 -55.02 -10.32
C MET A 1 -46.41 -54.55 -11.39
N ASN A 2 -45.32 -53.84 -11.14
CA ASN A 2 -44.27 -54.00 -10.14
C ASN A 2 -43.72 -52.64 -9.68
N ARG A 3 -43.30 -52.60 -8.42
CA ARG A 3 -42.57 -51.52 -7.76
C ARG A 3 -41.13 -51.46 -8.29
N LEU A 4 -40.53 -50.28 -8.37
CA LEU A 4 -39.16 -50.05 -7.88
C LEU A 4 -38.86 -48.55 -7.75
N PHE A 5 -38.59 -48.15 -6.52
CA PHE A 5 -38.03 -46.86 -6.13
C PHE A 5 -36.57 -46.76 -6.60
N VAL A 6 -36.13 -45.61 -7.10
CA VAL A 6 -34.73 -45.16 -6.99
C VAL A 6 -34.70 -43.69 -6.58
N THR A 7 -34.01 -43.47 -5.48
CA THR A 7 -33.79 -42.27 -4.68
C THR A 7 -32.72 -41.33 -5.25
N LEU A 8 -32.86 -40.05 -4.89
CA LEU A 8 -31.86 -39.00 -4.64
C LEU A 8 -30.73 -38.74 -5.65
N GLY A 9 -30.68 -37.49 -6.13
CA GLY A 9 -29.48 -36.83 -6.61
C GLY A 9 -29.58 -35.32 -6.40
N ILE A 10 -29.36 -34.85 -5.16
CA ILE A 10 -29.10 -33.44 -4.89
C ILE A 10 -27.66 -33.16 -5.32
N ALA A 11 -27.48 -32.40 -6.39
CA ALA A 11 -26.21 -31.74 -6.69
C ALA A 11 -26.48 -30.24 -6.78
N VAL A 12 -26.53 -29.59 -5.61
CA VAL A 12 -26.43 -28.13 -5.54
C VAL A 12 -24.98 -27.80 -5.90
N LEU A 13 -24.73 -27.44 -7.16
CA LEU A 13 -23.53 -26.72 -7.54
C LEU A 13 -23.62 -25.32 -6.91
N GLY A 14 -23.27 -25.23 -5.64
CA GLY A 14 -22.94 -23.98 -5.00
C GLY A 14 -21.58 -23.53 -5.53
N THR A 15 -21.56 -22.85 -6.67
CA THR A 15 -20.40 -22.04 -7.05
C THR A 15 -20.32 -20.92 -6.01
N THR A 16 -19.54 -21.16 -4.95
CA THR A 16 -19.03 -20.10 -4.11
C THR A 16 -18.19 -19.21 -5.01
N LEU A 17 -18.79 -18.14 -5.53
CA LEU A 17 -18.06 -16.97 -5.98
C LEU A 17 -17.34 -16.45 -4.75
N SER A 18 -16.13 -16.96 -4.53
CA SER A 18 -15.17 -16.31 -3.65
C SER A 18 -15.01 -14.91 -4.20
N MET A 19 -15.63 -13.93 -3.52
CA MET A 19 -15.28 -12.55 -3.69
C MET A 19 -13.83 -12.45 -3.26
N ALA A 20 -12.92 -12.60 -4.22
CA ALA A 20 -11.56 -12.14 -4.07
C ALA A 20 -11.69 -10.62 -3.96
N SER A 21 -11.86 -10.14 -2.72
CA SER A 21 -11.46 -8.81 -2.32
C SER A 21 -9.97 -8.73 -2.64
N HIS A 22 -9.63 -8.41 -3.90
CA HIS A 22 -8.27 -8.08 -4.25
C HIS A 22 -7.91 -6.87 -3.41
N ALA A 23 -6.97 -7.06 -2.49
CA ALA A 23 -6.27 -5.97 -1.84
C ALA A 23 -5.84 -4.96 -2.90
N ASP A 24 -5.83 -3.67 -2.54
CA ASP A 24 -5.31 -2.61 -3.40
C ASP A 24 -3.93 -3.01 -3.89
N ARG A 25 -3.82 -3.41 -5.17
CA ARG A 25 -2.57 -3.87 -5.81
C ARG A 25 -1.57 -2.72 -6.02
N MET A 26 -1.99 -1.52 -5.68
CA MET A 26 -1.34 -0.27 -5.99
C MET A 26 -1.14 0.51 -4.70
N VAL A 27 0.07 1.00 -4.49
CA VAL A 27 0.37 1.94 -3.41
C VAL A 27 0.52 3.33 -4.01
N VAL A 28 -0.29 4.27 -3.52
CA VAL A 28 -0.24 5.67 -3.94
C VAL A 28 0.51 6.48 -2.88
N LEU A 29 1.61 7.11 -3.30
CA LEU A 29 2.31 8.17 -2.57
C LEU A 29 1.82 9.49 -3.15
N LYS A 30 0.83 10.10 -2.49
CA LYS A 30 0.03 11.18 -3.07
C LYS A 30 0.90 12.36 -3.49
N GLY A 31 0.67 12.86 -4.70
CA GLY A 31 1.43 13.94 -5.33
C GLY A 31 2.81 13.54 -5.86
N ASN A 32 3.23 12.29 -5.67
CA ASN A 32 4.60 11.85 -5.93
C ASN A 32 4.67 10.66 -6.86
N ALA A 33 4.27 9.48 -6.38
CA ALA A 33 4.51 8.24 -7.10
C ALA A 33 3.44 7.19 -6.82
N VAL A 34 3.24 6.32 -7.81
CA VAL A 34 2.33 5.18 -7.74
C VAL A 34 3.16 3.93 -7.96
N LEU A 35 3.11 2.99 -7.01
CA LEU A 35 3.81 1.72 -7.07
C LEU A 35 2.82 0.60 -7.39
N LEU A 36 3.18 -0.24 -8.36
CA LEU A 36 2.41 -1.41 -8.78
C LEU A 36 3.34 -2.61 -8.87
N ALA A 37 2.97 -3.72 -8.23
CA ALA A 37 3.65 -5.00 -8.36
C ALA A 37 2.76 -6.00 -9.09
N ALA A 38 3.11 -6.28 -10.35
CA ALA A 38 2.38 -7.20 -11.21
C ALA A 38 3.27 -7.68 -12.36
N ASP A 39 2.90 -8.81 -12.97
CA ASP A 39 3.49 -9.32 -14.21
C ASP A 39 5.03 -9.45 -14.18
N ASP A 40 5.60 -9.90 -13.06
CA ASP A 40 7.06 -9.98 -12.80
C ASP A 40 7.78 -8.63 -12.70
N PHE A 41 7.06 -7.53 -12.44
CA PHE A 41 7.66 -6.21 -12.30
C PHE A 41 7.19 -5.46 -11.06
N LEU A 42 8.10 -4.68 -10.48
CA LEU A 42 7.78 -3.49 -9.72
C LEU A 42 7.81 -2.29 -10.69
N SER A 43 6.67 -1.64 -10.85
CA SER A 43 6.53 -0.41 -11.64
C SER A 43 6.32 0.78 -10.72
N VAL A 44 7.00 1.89 -10.99
CA VAL A 44 6.86 3.16 -10.26
C VAL A 44 6.55 4.27 -11.25
N PHE A 45 5.36 4.85 -11.15
CA PHE A 45 4.87 5.89 -12.03
C PHE A 45 4.73 7.22 -11.29
N PRO A 46 4.75 8.36 -11.98
CA PRO A 46 4.29 9.61 -11.39
C PRO A 46 2.79 9.52 -11.02
N ASP A 47 2.39 10.17 -9.91
CA ASP A 47 0.97 10.29 -9.49
C ASP A 47 0.14 11.25 -10.36
N SER A 48 0.76 11.86 -11.39
CA SER A 48 0.08 12.63 -12.41
C SER A 48 0.60 12.25 -13.79
N PRO A 49 -0.27 12.03 -14.79
CA PRO A 49 0.15 11.62 -16.13
C PRO A 49 1.02 12.65 -16.86
N ASN A 50 1.02 13.90 -16.39
CA ASN A 50 1.80 14.99 -16.97
C ASN A 50 3.02 15.39 -16.12
N SER A 51 3.29 14.68 -15.01
CA SER A 51 4.47 14.95 -14.18
C SER A 51 5.58 13.94 -14.45
N THR A 52 6.81 14.36 -14.15
CA THR A 52 7.96 13.48 -14.13
C THR A 52 8.15 12.94 -12.71
N LEU A 53 8.47 11.64 -12.59
CA LEU A 53 8.86 11.06 -11.32
C LEU A 53 10.17 11.70 -10.83
N SER A 54 10.25 12.06 -9.55
CA SER A 54 11.40 12.77 -8.95
C SER A 54 12.59 11.86 -8.63
N CYS A 55 12.47 10.56 -8.91
CA CYS A 55 13.54 9.58 -8.75
C CYS A 55 13.80 8.78 -10.03
N SER A 56 14.95 8.13 -10.07
CA SER A 56 15.34 7.14 -11.07
C SER A 56 15.89 5.89 -10.41
N PHE A 57 16.01 4.81 -11.17
CA PHE A 57 16.59 3.56 -10.69
C PHE A 57 17.91 3.30 -11.39
N ASN A 58 18.97 3.07 -10.60
CA ASN A 58 20.27 2.68 -11.11
C ASN A 58 20.38 1.15 -11.10
N PRO A 59 20.32 0.49 -12.28
CA PRO A 59 20.36 -0.97 -12.36
C PRO A 59 21.73 -1.56 -11.99
N ALA A 60 22.82 -0.78 -12.06
CA ALA A 60 24.15 -1.24 -11.69
C ALA A 60 24.32 -1.38 -10.18
N THR A 61 23.65 -0.51 -9.40
CA THR A 61 23.69 -0.55 -7.93
C THR A 61 22.44 -1.17 -7.32
N GLY A 62 21.37 -1.36 -8.11
CA GLY A 62 20.09 -1.87 -7.64
C GLY A 62 19.34 -0.89 -6.72
N ALA A 63 19.61 0.41 -6.85
CA ALA A 63 19.12 1.43 -5.92
C ALA A 63 18.32 2.54 -6.61
N PHE A 64 17.32 3.06 -5.92
CA PHE A 64 16.66 4.31 -6.31
C PHE A 64 17.55 5.49 -5.94
N VAL A 65 17.66 6.46 -6.86
CA VAL A 65 18.47 7.66 -6.70
C VAL A 65 17.64 8.90 -7.07
N PRO A 66 17.97 10.08 -6.53
CA PRO A 66 17.34 11.33 -6.97
C PRO A 66 17.60 11.56 -8.46
N GLY A 67 16.56 11.95 -9.21
CA GLY A 67 16.69 12.21 -10.65
C GLY A 67 15.34 12.09 -11.36
N ALA A 68 15.17 12.73 -12.52
CA ALA A 68 13.91 12.66 -13.24
C ALA A 68 13.81 11.38 -14.08
N SER A 69 12.70 10.64 -13.96
CA SER A 69 12.36 9.54 -14.87
C SER A 69 11.12 9.87 -15.69
N ALA A 70 11.29 10.06 -17.00
CA ALA A 70 10.19 10.26 -17.93
C ALA A 70 9.49 8.91 -18.19
N GLY A 71 8.19 8.82 -17.85
CA GLY A 71 7.38 7.62 -18.11
C GLY A 71 7.44 6.54 -17.03
N GLY A 72 8.13 6.78 -15.91
CA GLY A 72 8.22 5.86 -14.78
C GLY A 72 9.46 4.95 -14.80
N ILE A 73 9.50 4.04 -13.84
CA ILE A 73 10.58 3.07 -13.62
C ILE A 73 9.96 1.68 -13.64
N GLN A 74 10.61 0.73 -14.30
CA GLN A 74 10.20 -0.68 -14.30
C GLN A 74 11.39 -1.57 -13.91
N ILE A 75 11.23 -2.34 -12.83
CA ILE A 75 12.26 -3.22 -12.27
C ILE A 75 11.72 -4.64 -12.32
N ARG A 76 12.48 -5.56 -12.92
CA ARG A 76 12.08 -6.97 -12.98
C ARG A 76 12.22 -7.61 -11.60
N VAL A 77 11.10 -8.11 -11.09
CA VAL A 77 10.98 -8.84 -9.81
C VAL A 77 10.14 -10.10 -10.09
N PRO A 78 10.78 -11.25 -10.37
CA PRO A 78 10.05 -12.48 -10.72
C PRO A 78 9.05 -12.91 -9.64
N GLY A 79 7.81 -13.14 -10.04
CA GLY A 79 6.71 -13.49 -9.17
C GLY A 79 6.13 -12.31 -8.39
N ALA A 80 6.41 -11.06 -8.76
CA ALA A 80 5.83 -9.89 -8.10
C ALA A 80 4.30 -9.95 -8.11
N THR A 81 3.70 -9.89 -6.92
CA THR A 81 2.25 -10.07 -6.73
C THR A 81 1.60 -8.95 -5.93
N ASP A 82 2.36 -8.26 -5.09
CA ASP A 82 1.87 -7.17 -4.24
C ASP A 82 3.02 -6.26 -3.82
N VAL A 83 2.71 -5.02 -3.46
CA VAL A 83 3.69 -4.05 -2.94
C VAL A 83 3.11 -3.31 -1.75
N LYS A 84 3.96 -3.11 -0.73
CA LYS A 84 3.62 -2.29 0.43
C LYS A 84 4.74 -1.33 0.75
N VAL A 85 4.42 -0.07 1.01
CA VAL A 85 5.38 0.93 1.48
C VAL A 85 5.30 1.06 3.00
N VAL A 86 6.45 1.03 3.67
CA VAL A 86 6.59 1.29 5.10
C VAL A 86 7.79 2.20 5.33
N GLY A 87 7.53 3.44 5.75
CA GLY A 87 8.55 4.49 5.78
C GLY A 87 9.11 4.75 4.39
N GLY A 88 10.43 4.85 4.26
CA GLY A 88 11.11 5.01 2.96
C GLY A 88 11.36 3.71 2.17
N HIS A 89 10.68 2.61 2.49
CA HIS A 89 10.95 1.31 1.86
C HIS A 89 9.71 0.69 1.23
N ALA A 90 9.88 0.12 0.03
CA ALA A 90 8.91 -0.74 -0.63
C ALA A 90 9.24 -2.21 -0.38
N TYR A 91 8.25 -2.99 0.03
CA TYR A 91 8.29 -4.43 0.19
C TYR A 91 7.44 -5.05 -0.91
N VAL A 92 8.07 -5.73 -1.85
CA VAL A 92 7.41 -6.39 -2.99
C VAL A 92 7.26 -7.87 -2.65
N ALA A 93 6.03 -8.33 -2.48
CA ALA A 93 5.75 -9.75 -2.27
C ALA A 93 5.99 -10.52 -3.57
N THR A 94 6.64 -11.68 -3.45
CA THR A 94 6.87 -12.58 -4.57
C THR A 94 6.20 -13.93 -4.35
N SER A 95 5.67 -14.52 -5.43
CA SER A 95 5.15 -15.88 -5.44
C SER A 95 5.53 -16.54 -6.76
N ASN A 96 6.31 -17.61 -6.67
CA ASN A 96 6.72 -18.42 -7.82
C ASN A 96 6.32 -19.88 -7.60
N PHE A 97 6.19 -20.66 -8.67
CA PHE A 97 5.97 -22.10 -8.57
C PHE A 97 7.29 -22.84 -8.69
N GLU A 98 7.68 -23.55 -7.64
CA GLU A 98 8.80 -24.47 -7.65
C GLU A 98 8.28 -25.87 -7.31
N ASN A 99 8.58 -26.87 -8.14
CA ASN A 99 8.16 -28.26 -7.93
C ASN A 99 6.64 -28.42 -7.64
N SER A 100 5.80 -27.65 -8.34
CA SER A 100 4.34 -27.62 -8.15
C SER A 100 3.85 -27.07 -6.79
N ALA A 101 4.71 -26.39 -6.04
CA ALA A 101 4.37 -25.69 -4.81
C ALA A 101 4.63 -24.18 -4.97
N ALA A 102 3.77 -23.36 -4.35
CA ALA A 102 3.99 -21.92 -4.28
C ALA A 102 5.11 -21.62 -3.27
N VAL A 103 6.19 -21.00 -3.73
CA VAL A 103 7.26 -20.44 -2.92
C VAL A 103 7.04 -18.94 -2.83
N THR A 104 6.75 -18.47 -1.62
CA THR A 104 6.49 -17.05 -1.35
C THR A 104 7.69 -16.39 -0.69
N GLY A 105 7.98 -15.15 -1.08
CA GLY A 105 9.04 -14.35 -0.51
C GLY A 105 8.74 -12.86 -0.61
N TYR A 106 9.77 -12.04 -0.40
CA TYR A 106 9.68 -10.62 -0.69
C TYR A 106 11.04 -10.05 -1.11
N VAL A 107 11.00 -8.97 -1.88
CA VAL A 107 12.16 -8.12 -2.21
C VAL A 107 11.94 -6.75 -1.58
N LYS A 108 13.00 -6.18 -1.00
CA LYS A 108 12.96 -4.88 -0.34
C LYS A 108 13.75 -3.86 -1.14
N TYR A 109 13.14 -2.71 -1.43
CA TYR A 109 13.80 -1.55 -2.04
C TYR A 109 13.75 -0.35 -1.07
N ASP A 110 14.87 0.38 -0.98
CA ASP A 110 14.85 1.75 -0.45
C ASP A 110 14.35 2.67 -1.56
N ILE A 111 13.20 3.30 -1.33
CA ILE A 111 12.53 4.21 -2.26
C ILE A 111 12.53 5.65 -1.75
N SER A 112 13.34 5.98 -0.74
CA SER A 112 13.38 7.31 -0.13
C SER A 112 13.55 8.45 -1.14
N ALA A 113 14.30 8.23 -2.22
CA ALA A 113 14.44 9.19 -3.32
C ALA A 113 13.14 9.48 -4.08
N CYS A 114 12.18 8.54 -4.08
CA CYS A 114 10.87 8.66 -4.72
C CYS A 114 9.78 9.20 -3.78
N MET A 115 10.08 9.31 -2.49
CA MET A 115 9.10 9.73 -1.49
C MET A 115 8.89 11.25 -1.52
N PRO A 116 7.71 11.74 -1.10
CA PRO A 116 7.45 13.16 -0.85
C PRO A 116 8.45 13.76 0.14
N THR A 117 8.85 15.01 -0.08
CA THR A 117 9.69 15.75 0.87
C THR A 117 8.86 16.13 2.10
N GLY A 118 9.18 15.53 3.24
CA GLY A 118 8.53 15.77 4.52
C GLY A 118 8.41 14.48 5.33
N PRO A 119 7.96 14.54 6.59
CA PRO A 119 7.65 13.33 7.35
C PRO A 119 6.46 12.63 6.68
N PHE A 120 6.74 11.61 5.87
CA PHE A 120 5.74 10.61 5.47
C PHE A 120 5.25 9.95 6.75
N THR A 121 4.11 10.43 7.25
CA THR A 121 3.52 9.89 8.47
C THR A 121 2.66 8.74 7.99
N PRO A 122 3.04 7.47 8.25
CA PRO A 122 2.22 6.35 7.83
C PRO A 122 0.79 6.53 8.33
N PHE A 123 -0.19 5.90 7.68
CA PHE A 123 -1.61 5.82 8.08
C PHE A 123 -1.86 5.23 9.50
N ARG A 124 -0.85 5.16 10.36
CA ARG A 124 -0.97 4.74 11.75
C ARG A 124 -1.09 5.94 12.66
N ALA A 125 -2.19 5.97 13.40
CA ALA A 125 -2.30 6.81 14.57
C ALA A 125 -1.15 6.51 15.54
N HIS A 126 -0.57 7.55 16.13
CA HIS A 126 0.48 7.41 17.13
C HIS A 126 0.16 8.26 18.36
N ALA A 127 0.48 7.73 19.53
CA ALA A 127 0.30 8.41 20.80
C ALA A 127 1.65 8.58 21.51
N ASN A 128 1.98 9.81 21.87
CA ASN A 128 3.06 10.12 22.79
C ASN A 128 2.47 10.34 24.18
N LEU A 129 2.49 9.29 25.00
CA LEU A 129 1.94 9.32 26.36
C LEU A 129 2.73 10.22 27.32
N ARG A 130 3.97 10.62 26.97
CA ARG A 130 4.79 11.53 27.79
C ARG A 130 4.37 12.98 27.59
N SER A 131 4.08 13.38 26.36
CA SER A 131 3.58 14.73 26.04
C SER A 131 2.06 14.84 26.09
N GLY A 132 1.34 13.72 26.14
CA GLY A 132 -0.12 13.71 26.09
C GLY A 132 -0.66 14.03 24.70
N GLU A 133 0.05 13.63 23.65
CA GLU A 133 -0.29 13.91 22.25
C GLU A 133 -0.74 12.62 21.54
N LEU A 134 -1.81 12.72 20.74
CA LEU A 134 -2.31 11.67 19.87
C LEU A 134 -2.51 12.28 18.50
N VAL A 135 -1.88 11.71 17.49
CA VAL A 135 -2.03 12.15 16.11
C VAL A 135 -2.68 11.03 15.32
N ILE A 136 -3.81 11.32 14.69
CA ILE A 136 -4.47 10.44 13.72
C ILE A 136 -4.24 11.07 12.33
N PRO A 137 -3.35 10.48 11.53
CA PRO A 137 -3.10 10.99 10.18
C PRO A 137 -4.25 10.61 9.24
N CYS A 138 -4.49 11.48 8.25
CA CYS A 138 -5.36 11.19 7.09
C CYS A 138 -6.80 10.91 7.42
N VAL A 139 -7.36 11.77 8.27
CA VAL A 139 -8.80 11.82 8.52
C VAL A 139 -9.45 12.65 7.43
N GLU A 140 -10.37 12.04 6.69
CA GLU A 140 -11.22 12.75 5.72
C GLU A 140 -12.38 13.46 6.44
N VAL A 141 -12.52 14.76 6.20
CA VAL A 141 -13.62 15.61 6.67
C VAL A 141 -14.08 16.49 5.51
N ASP A 142 -15.34 16.34 5.11
CA ASP A 142 -15.96 17.09 4.01
C ASP A 142 -15.12 17.06 2.71
N GLY A 143 -14.54 15.90 2.38
CA GLY A 143 -13.70 15.69 1.19
C GLY A 143 -12.29 16.28 1.27
N ASN A 144 -11.89 16.81 2.43
CA ASN A 144 -10.53 17.29 2.70
C ASN A 144 -9.84 16.37 3.69
N GLU A 145 -8.53 16.18 3.54
CA GLU A 145 -7.72 15.36 4.44
C GLU A 145 -7.01 16.23 5.48
N TYR A 146 -7.07 15.80 6.74
CA TYR A 146 -6.42 16.45 7.87
C TYR A 146 -5.59 15.48 8.68
N ASN A 147 -4.55 15.99 9.32
CA ASN A 147 -4.00 15.37 10.51
C ASN A 147 -4.82 15.84 11.71
N VAL A 148 -5.41 14.90 12.44
CA VAL A 148 -6.09 15.21 13.70
C VAL A 148 -5.07 15.10 14.82
N VAL A 149 -4.74 16.24 15.42
CA VAL A 149 -3.85 16.31 16.58
C VAL A 149 -4.71 16.52 17.82
N MET A 150 -4.56 15.64 18.79
CA MET A 150 -5.23 15.70 20.06
C MET A 150 -4.17 15.97 21.13
N ASN A 151 -4.29 17.10 21.82
CA ASN A 151 -3.38 17.50 22.89
C ASN A 151 -4.05 17.39 24.26
N GLN A 152 -3.29 16.95 25.27
CA GLN A 152 -3.76 16.88 26.64
C GLN A 152 -4.06 18.29 27.18
N ARG A 153 -5.26 18.46 27.75
CA ARG A 153 -5.67 19.69 28.43
C ARG A 153 -5.47 19.57 29.94
N GLY A 154 -4.42 20.24 30.44
CA GLY A 154 -4.07 20.23 31.87
C GLY A 154 -3.70 18.82 32.37
N ASN A 155 -4.05 18.49 33.61
CA ASN A 155 -3.77 17.16 34.21
C ASN A 155 -4.90 16.13 33.99
N SER A 156 -5.91 16.46 33.17
CA SER A 156 -7.05 15.58 32.90
C SER A 156 -6.88 14.84 31.57
N MET A 157 -7.49 13.66 31.43
CA MET A 157 -7.59 12.94 30.14
C MET A 157 -8.62 13.59 29.19
N ASN A 158 -8.77 14.91 29.25
CA ASN A 158 -9.56 15.68 28.28
C ASN A 158 -8.62 16.14 27.18
N TRP A 159 -8.99 15.86 25.94
CA TRP A 159 -8.17 16.13 24.77
C TRP A 159 -8.80 17.25 23.96
N GLU A 160 -8.02 18.23 23.55
CA GLU A 160 -8.46 19.22 22.57
C GLU A 160 -8.13 18.71 21.17
N VAL A 161 -9.13 18.68 20.29
CA VAL A 161 -9.01 18.21 18.92
C VAL A 161 -8.67 19.38 18.00
N GLN A 162 -7.58 19.26 17.27
CA GLN A 162 -7.14 20.22 16.26
C GLN A 162 -7.03 19.54 14.90
N PHE A 163 -7.67 20.12 13.90
CA PHE A 163 -7.53 19.71 12.51
C PHE A 163 -6.41 20.52 11.87
N VAL A 164 -5.27 19.86 11.66
CA VAL A 164 -4.10 20.49 11.04
C VAL A 164 -4.10 20.11 9.57
N ALA A 165 -4.25 21.12 8.70
CA ALA A 165 -4.15 20.99 7.25
C ALA A 165 -2.67 20.85 6.85
N THR A 166 -2.05 19.75 7.23
CA THR A 166 -0.77 19.30 6.71
C THR A 166 -1.05 18.08 5.86
N GLY A 167 -0.66 18.14 4.59
CA GLY A 167 -1.02 17.14 3.59
C GLY A 167 -0.75 15.72 4.07
N CYS A 168 -1.70 14.85 3.80
CA CYS A 168 -1.49 13.42 3.82
C CYS A 168 -0.74 13.03 2.56
N TYR A 169 0.57 12.87 2.71
CA TYR A 169 1.46 12.42 1.66
C TYR A 169 1.82 10.96 1.90
#